data_AF-A0A961U0R7-F1
#
_entry.id   AF-A0A961U0R7-F1
#
_cell.length_a   1.000
_cell.length_b   1.000
_cell.length_c   1.000
_cell.angle_alpha   90.00
_cell.angle_beta   90.00
_cell.angle_gamma   90.00
#
_symmetry.space_group_name_H-M   'P 1'
#
loop_
_entity.id
_entity.type
_entity.pdbx_description
1 polymer ?
#
loop_
_entity_poly.entity_id
_entity_poly.type
_entity_poly.pdbx_seq_one_letter_code
_entity_poly.pdbx_strand_id
1 'polypeptide(L)'
;LRAITFNIGPIDSKLGGVLAMFGAIAVLFFVPWLDTSKVRSAVYRPWFKLFFWLFAANAIFLGWLGSKPAEGWYIPAMQISTLYYFAFFLVVMPVLGLIETPRRTPNSITEAVLEKNKGAPVALGDGRPTQAKA
;
A
#
# COMPACT_ATOMS: atom_id res chain seq x y z
N LEU A 1 -3.43 1.85 23.36
CA LEU A 1 -3.68 0.67 24.22
C LEU A 1 -5.15 0.27 24.38
N ARG A 2 -6.12 0.92 23.70
CA ARG A 2 -7.56 0.70 23.96
C ARG A 2 -8.28 -0.21 22.97
N ALA A 3 -7.58 -0.74 21.97
CA ALA A 3 -8.14 -1.69 21.02
C ALA A 3 -8.25 -3.12 21.59
N ILE A 4 -7.37 -3.50 22.53
CA ILE A 4 -7.38 -4.86 23.10
C ILE A 4 -8.06 -4.78 24.46
N THR A 5 -9.33 -5.16 24.51
CA THR A 5 -10.16 -5.14 25.73
C THR A 5 -10.41 -6.53 26.30
N PHE A 6 -9.84 -7.57 25.68
CA PHE A 6 -10.07 -8.97 26.03
C PHE A 6 -8.77 -9.56 26.58
N ASN A 7 -8.87 -10.27 27.70
CA ASN A 7 -7.77 -11.06 28.24
C ASN A 7 -7.76 -12.41 27.53
N ILE A 8 -6.66 -12.76 26.85
CA ILE A 8 -6.48 -14.08 26.23
C ILE A 8 -5.62 -14.92 27.18
N GLY A 9 -6.26 -15.80 27.96
CA GLY A 9 -5.58 -16.68 28.92
C GLY A 9 -4.61 -15.93 29.86
N PRO A 10 -3.27 -16.08 29.72
CA PRO A 10 -2.26 -15.41 30.55
C PRO A 10 -1.91 -13.97 30.13
N ILE A 11 -2.43 -13.47 29.01
CA ILE A 11 -2.08 -12.15 28.46
C ILE A 11 -3.15 -11.13 28.88
N ASP A 12 -2.77 -10.21 29.76
CA ASP A 12 -3.59 -9.04 30.12
C ASP A 12 -3.77 -8.13 28.89
N SER A 13 -4.97 -7.59 28.71
CA SER A 13 -5.31 -6.49 27.82
C SER A 13 -4.25 -5.37 27.75
N LYS A 14 -3.64 -5.00 28.89
CA LYS A 14 -2.56 -4.01 28.95
C LYS A 14 -1.29 -4.51 28.27
N LEU A 15 -0.90 -5.76 28.53
CA LEU A 15 0.26 -6.39 27.90
C LEU A 15 0.03 -6.55 26.39
N GLY A 16 -1.15 -7.01 25.98
CA GLY A 16 -1.53 -7.16 24.58
C GLY A 16 -1.42 -5.85 23.80
N GLY A 17 -1.85 -4.73 24.40
CA GLY A 17 -1.71 -3.42 23.76
C GLY A 17 -0.25 -2.96 23.61
N VAL A 18 0.63 -3.28 24.56
CA VAL A 18 2.07 -2.99 24.44
C VAL A 18 2.70 -3.85 23.34
N LEU A 19 2.38 -5.14 23.31
CA LEU A 19 2.83 -6.06 22.26
C LEU A 19 2.35 -5.62 20.88
N ALA A 20 1.13 -5.09 20.75
CA ALA A 20 0.66 -4.51 19.49
C ALA A 20 1.46 -3.26 19.09
N MET A 21 1.85 -2.40 20.03
CA MET A 21 2.68 -1.23 19.72
C MET A 21 4.06 -1.62 19.21
N PHE A 22 4.76 -2.52 19.92
CA PHE A 22 6.05 -3.03 19.45
C PHE A 22 5.92 -3.86 18.19
N GLY A 23 4.87 -4.67 18.08
CA GLY A 23 4.56 -5.48 16.91
C GLY A 23 4.34 -4.64 15.65
N ALA A 24 3.68 -3.48 15.77
CA ALA A 24 3.46 -2.58 14.64
C ALA A 24 4.76 -1.99 14.08
N ILE A 25 5.78 -1.82 14.92
CA ILE A 25 7.12 -1.39 14.48
C ILE A 25 7.91 -2.60 13.97
N ALA A 26 7.88 -3.71 14.71
CA ALA A 26 8.61 -4.94 14.40
C ALA A 26 8.22 -5.49 13.01
N VAL A 27 6.93 -5.47 12.66
CA VAL A 27 6.45 -6.00 11.39
C VAL A 27 7.06 -5.29 10.17
N LEU A 28 7.42 -4.01 10.31
CA LEU A 28 8.07 -3.24 9.24
C LEU A 28 9.45 -3.80 8.89
N PHE A 29 10.18 -4.36 9.86
CA PHE A 29 11.47 -5.02 9.62
C PHE A 29 11.32 -6.35 8.89
N PHE A 30 10.17 -7.01 9.06
CA PHE A 30 9.88 -8.27 8.35
C PHE A 30 9.34 -8.06 6.94
N VAL A 31 9.05 -6.83 6.52
CA VAL A 31 8.55 -6.51 5.17
C VAL A 31 9.39 -7.12 4.04
N PRO A 32 10.73 -7.09 4.05
CA PRO A 32 11.54 -7.70 2.99
C PRO A 32 11.33 -9.21 2.82
N TRP A 33 10.88 -9.91 3.86
CA TRP A 33 10.56 -11.33 3.82
C TRP A 33 9.07 -11.60 3.54
N LEU A 34 8.19 -10.67 3.93
CA LEU A 34 6.75 -10.77 3.74
C LEU A 34 6.30 -10.42 2.31
N ASP A 35 7.03 -9.54 1.60
CA ASP A 35 6.79 -9.29 0.18
C ASP A 35 7.46 -10.35 -0.70
N THR A 36 6.69 -11.37 -1.07
CA THR A 36 7.15 -12.52 -1.86
C THR A 36 7.17 -12.25 -3.37
N SER A 37 6.77 -11.05 -3.81
CA SER A 37 6.69 -10.70 -5.23
C SER A 37 8.07 -10.54 -5.88
N LYS A 38 8.25 -11.12 -7.07
CA LYS A 38 9.45 -10.93 -7.90
C LYS A 38 9.56 -9.52 -8.51
N VAL A 39 8.44 -8.80 -8.65
CA VAL A 39 8.42 -7.45 -9.22
C VAL A 39 8.57 -6.42 -8.12
N ARG A 40 9.68 -5.68 -8.15
CA ARG A 40 10.05 -4.67 -7.14
C ARG A 40 9.14 -3.44 -7.13
N SER A 41 8.62 -3.05 -8.29
CA SER A 41 7.78 -1.84 -8.40
C SER A 41 6.30 -2.17 -8.24
N ALA A 42 5.68 -1.56 -7.22
CA ALA A 42 4.24 -1.65 -6.95
C ALA A 42 3.37 -1.06 -8.09
N VAL A 43 3.95 -0.26 -8.99
CA VAL A 43 3.20 0.33 -10.12
C VAL A 43 2.71 -0.73 -11.11
N TYR A 44 3.48 -1.81 -11.26
CA TYR A 44 3.14 -2.91 -12.18
C TYR A 44 2.29 -4.00 -11.51
N ARG A 45 1.93 -3.81 -10.24
CA ARG A 45 1.13 -4.73 -9.41
C ARG A 45 -0.25 -4.10 -9.12
N PRO A 46 -1.26 -4.28 -9.99
CA PRO A 46 -2.54 -3.57 -9.89
C PRO A 46 -3.32 -3.90 -8.61
N TRP A 47 -3.27 -5.15 -8.14
CA TRP A 47 -3.93 -5.56 -6.90
C TRP A 47 -3.19 -5.03 -5.70
N PHE A 48 -1.86 -5.15 -5.67
CA PHE A 48 -1.06 -4.59 -4.58
C PHE A 48 -1.26 -3.08 -4.44
N LYS A 49 -1.32 -2.35 -5.56
CA LYS A 49 -1.60 -0.90 -5.56
C LYS A 49 -2.95 -0.58 -4.90
N LEU A 50 -3.99 -1.36 -5.16
CA LEU A 50 -5.31 -1.16 -4.55
C LEU A 50 -5.25 -1.39 -3.02
N PHE A 51 -4.72 -2.53 -2.58
CA PHE A 51 -4.62 -2.84 -1.15
C PHE A 51 -3.70 -1.88 -0.39
N PHE A 52 -2.64 -1.38 -1.04
CA PHE A 52 -1.77 -0.35 -0.48
C PHE A 52 -2.51 0.97 -0.25
N TRP A 53 -3.34 1.41 -1.20
CA TRP A 53 -4.16 2.62 -1.01
C TRP A 53 -5.24 2.42 0.08
N LEU A 54 -5.84 1.23 0.17
CA LEU A 54 -6.73 0.88 1.28
C LEU A 54 -5.99 0.89 2.63
N PHE A 55 -4.76 0.38 2.67
CA PHE A 55 -3.90 0.44 3.85
C PHE A 55 -3.55 1.88 4.24
N ALA A 56 -3.20 2.73 3.28
CA ALA A 56 -2.92 4.14 3.52
C ALA A 56 -4.16 4.86 4.09
N ALA A 57 -5.33 4.63 3.50
CA ALA A 57 -6.59 5.16 4.02
C ALA A 57 -6.89 4.65 5.44
N ASN A 58 -6.65 3.36 5.69
CA ASN A 58 -6.82 2.77 7.01
C ASN A 58 -5.85 3.35 8.05
N ALA A 59 -4.59 3.61 7.68
CA ALA A 59 -3.61 4.23 8.57
C ALA A 59 -4.02 5.66 8.98
N ILE A 60 -4.53 6.46 8.03
CA ILE A 60 -5.07 7.80 8.32
C ILE A 60 -6.31 7.68 9.22
N PHE A 61 -7.22 6.75 8.90
CA PHE A 61 -8.43 6.52 9.69
C PHE A 61 -8.12 6.07 11.12
N LEU A 62 -7.13 5.18 11.30
CA LEU A 62 -6.68 4.72 12.60
C LEU A 62 -6.01 5.85 13.40
N GLY A 63 -5.23 6.71 12.73
CA GLY A 63 -4.69 7.93 13.33
C GLY A 63 -5.77 8.87 13.84
N TRP A 64 -6.84 9.07 13.04
CA TRP A 64 -8.00 9.86 13.46
C TRP A 64 -8.75 9.22 14.63
N LEU A 65 -9.01 7.91 14.58
CA LEU A 65 -9.64 7.17 15.68
C LEU A 65 -8.82 7.25 16.97
N GLY A 66 -7.49 7.31 16.88
CA GLY A 66 -6.60 7.49 18.03
C GLY A 66 -6.84 8.78 18.81
N SER A 67 -7.39 9.82 18.16
CA SER A 67 -7.72 11.11 18.79
C SER A 67 -9.13 11.17 19.40
N LYS A 68 -9.97 10.17 19.17
CA LYS A 68 -11.36 10.15 19.63
C LYS A 68 -11.50 9.53 21.02
N PRO A 69 -12.54 9.92 21.79
CA PRO A 69 -12.85 9.27 23.06
C PRO A 69 -13.13 7.78 22.82
N ALA A 70 -12.65 6.94 23.73
CA ALA A 70 -12.75 5.48 23.61
C ALA A 70 -14.10 4.98 24.11
N GLU A 71 -15.17 5.43 23.46
CA GLU A 71 -16.54 5.16 23.85
C GLU A 71 -17.40 4.86 22.60
N GLY A 72 -18.48 4.11 22.81
CA GLY A 72 -19.42 3.78 21.73
C GLY A 72 -18.79 3.03 20.56
N TRP A 73 -19.10 3.48 19.33
CA TRP A 73 -18.72 2.78 18.09
C TRP A 73 -17.23 2.90 17.73
N TYR A 74 -16.47 3.78 18.39
CA TYR A 74 -15.05 3.97 18.11
C TYR A 74 -14.19 2.77 18.53
N ILE A 75 -14.59 2.03 19.58
CA ILE A 75 -13.86 0.85 20.07
C ILE A 75 -13.82 -0.27 19.03
N PRO A 76 -14.95 -0.79 18.52
CA PRO A 76 -14.92 -1.84 17.50
C PRO A 76 -14.30 -1.35 16.18
N ALA A 77 -14.47 -0.07 15.83
CA ALA A 77 -13.81 0.50 14.64
C ALA A 77 -12.27 0.49 14.78
N MET A 78 -11.75 0.81 15.96
CA MET A 78 -10.30 0.78 16.24
C MET A 78 -9.76 -0.66 16.26
N GLN A 79 -10.55 -1.63 16.74
CA GLN A 79 -10.22 -3.06 16.72
C GLN A 79 -10.09 -3.59 15.30
N ILE A 80 -11.13 -3.38 14.47
CA ILE A 80 -11.15 -3.84 13.08
C ILE A 80 -10.02 -3.17 12.28
N SER A 81 -9.79 -1.87 12.51
CA SER A 81 -8.72 -1.15 11.80
C SER A 81 -7.33 -1.63 12.22
N THR A 82 -7.10 -1.88 13.51
CA THR A 82 -5.83 -2.46 13.99
C THR A 82 -5.62 -3.87 13.44
N LEU A 83 -6.68 -4.69 13.38
CA LEU A 83 -6.63 -6.02 12.77
C LEU A 83 -6.26 -5.93 11.29
N TYR A 84 -6.90 -5.02 10.55
CA TYR A 84 -6.59 -4.80 9.13
C TYR A 84 -5.15 -4.34 8.91
N TYR A 85 -4.62 -3.46 9.78
CA TYR A 85 -3.22 -3.04 9.74
C TYR A 85 -2.26 -4.24 9.79
N PHE A 86 -2.42 -5.14 10.78
CA PHE A 86 -1.57 -6.32 10.88
C PHE A 86 -1.83 -7.34 9.78
N ALA A 87 -3.10 -7.55 9.39
CA ALA A 87 -3.47 -8.46 8.31
C ALA A 87 -2.87 -8.02 6.97
N PHE A 88 -2.75 -6.71 6.71
CA PHE A 88 -2.11 -6.20 5.51
C PHE A 88 -0.67 -6.72 5.38
N PHE A 89 0.13 -6.61 6.44
CA PHE A 89 1.52 -7.04 6.42
C PHE A 89 1.67 -8.57 6.45
N LEU A 90 0.96 -9.25 7.34
CA LEU A 90 1.17 -10.68 7.60
C LEU A 90 0.43 -11.62 6.64
N VAL A 91 -0.67 -11.16 6.03
CA VAL A 91 -1.54 -12.00 5.20
C VAL A 91 -1.64 -11.45 3.79
N VAL A 92 -2.08 -10.19 3.63
CA VAL A 92 -2.36 -9.61 2.31
C VAL A 92 -1.09 -9.56 1.46
N MET A 93 0.02 -9.04 1.97
CA MET A 93 1.28 -8.99 1.21
C MET A 93 1.78 -10.36 0.72
N PRO A 94 1.95 -11.39 1.58
CA PRO A 94 2.45 -12.68 1.12
C PRO A 94 1.46 -13.39 0.18
N VAL A 95 0.16 -13.27 0.43
CA VAL A 95 -0.88 -13.87 -0.43
C VAL A 95 -0.91 -13.19 -1.80
N LEU A 96 -0.85 -11.86 -1.86
CA LEU A 96 -0.81 -11.15 -3.14
C LEU A 96 0.49 -11.41 -3.90
N GLY A 97 1.62 -11.55 -3.22
CA GLY A 97 2.88 -11.89 -3.89
C GLY A 97 2.86 -13.26 -4.59
N LEU A 98 2.00 -14.19 -4.13
CA LEU A 98 1.83 -15.52 -4.72
C LEU A 98 0.77 -15.57 -5.84
N ILE A 99 -0.32 -14.80 -5.70
CA ILE A 99 -1.49 -14.91 -6.59
C ILE A 99 -1.47 -13.87 -7.71
N GLU A 100 -0.84 -12.71 -7.49
CA GLU A 100 -0.91 -11.59 -8.42
C GLU A 100 -0.09 -11.84 -9.69
N THR A 101 -0.70 -11.59 -10.86
CA THR A 101 -0.02 -11.58 -12.16
C THR A 101 0.49 -10.17 -12.48
N PRO A 102 1.80 -9.89 -12.38
CA PRO A 102 2.33 -8.54 -12.58
C PRO A 102 2.26 -8.13 -14.06
N ARG A 103 2.10 -6.84 -14.31
CA ARG A 103 2.19 -6.27 -15.66
C ARG A 103 3.64 -6.27 -16.14
N ARG A 104 3.83 -6.26 -17.47
CA ARG A 104 5.16 -6.18 -18.09
C ARG A 104 5.92 -4.96 -17.56
N THR A 105 7.08 -5.23 -16.97
CA THR A 105 8.05 -4.20 -16.62
C THR A 105 8.92 -3.89 -17.84
N PRO A 106 9.19 -2.61 -18.15
CA PRO A 106 10.11 -2.24 -19.22
C PRO A 106 11.53 -2.74 -18.89
N ASN A 107 12.29 -3.16 -19.92
CA ASN A 107 13.62 -3.73 -19.72
C ASN A 107 14.68 -2.65 -19.48
N SER A 108 14.40 -1.40 -19.88
CA SER A 108 15.27 -0.26 -19.65
C SER A 108 14.49 1.02 -19.35
N ILE A 109 15.15 1.97 -18.69
CA ILE A 109 14.58 3.30 -18.42
C ILE A 109 14.30 4.03 -19.75
N THR A 110 15.15 3.85 -20.77
CA THR A 110 14.98 4.45 -22.10
C THR A 110 13.70 3.94 -22.78
N GLU A 111 13.43 2.64 -22.70
CA GLU A 111 12.17 2.05 -23.21
C GLU A 111 10.96 2.65 -22.48
N ALA A 112 11.02 2.77 -21.14
CA ALA A 112 9.95 3.36 -20.34
C ALA A 112 9.65 4.82 -20.71
N VAL A 113 10.68 5.62 -20.99
CA VAL A 113 10.53 7.04 -21.37
C VAL A 113 10.01 7.17 -22.81
N LEU A 114 10.51 6.36 -23.74
CA LEU A 114 10.06 6.35 -25.13
C LEU A 114 8.59 5.93 -25.24
N GLU A 115 8.17 4.91 -24.50
CA GLU A 115 6.76 4.50 -24.42
C GLU A 115 5.87 5.62 -23.87
N LYS A 116 6.33 6.34 -22.84
CA LYS A 116 5.62 7.48 -22.26
C LYS A 116 5.46 8.64 -23.27
N ASN A 117 6.50 8.93 -24.05
CA ASN A 117 6.50 10.04 -25.01
C ASN A 117 5.74 9.73 -26.30
N LYS A 118 5.64 8.46 -26.73
CA LYS A 118 4.81 8.05 -27.88
C LYS A 118 3.30 8.27 -27.64
N GLY A 119 2.86 8.38 -26.39
CA GLY A 119 1.48 8.65 -26.02
C GLY A 119 1.11 10.13 -25.94
N ALA A 120 2.09 11.05 -26.01
CA ALA A 120 1.80 12.47 -26.20
C ALA A 120 1.46 12.68 -27.68
N PRO A 121 0.34 13.34 -28.03
CA PRO A 121 0.07 13.66 -29.42
C PRO A 121 1.23 14.54 -29.89
N VAL A 122 2.07 13.98 -30.76
CA VAL A 122 3.04 14.74 -31.52
C VAL A 122 2.20 15.71 -32.34
N ALA A 123 2.08 16.95 -31.85
CA ALA A 123 1.69 18.07 -32.68
C ALA A 123 2.77 18.12 -33.76
N LEU A 124 2.50 17.43 -34.87
CA LEU A 124 3.36 17.40 -36.04
C LEU A 124 3.34 18.84 -36.56
N GLY A 125 4.31 19.63 -36.10
CA GLY A 125 4.69 20.87 -36.74
C GLY A 125 5.10 20.49 -38.15
N ASP A 126 4.14 20.62 -39.06
CA ASP A 126 4.29 20.43 -40.49
C ASP A 126 5.37 21.39 -40.99
N GLY A 127 6.61 20.91 -41.01
CA GLY A 127 7.79 21.62 -41.52
C GLY A 127 7.80 21.70 -43.05
N ARG A 128 6.66 22.03 -43.68
CA ARG A 128 6.63 22.36 -45.10
C ARG A 128 7.35 23.70 -45.29
N PRO A 129 8.48 23.76 -46.03
CA PRO A 129 9.04 25.03 -46.43
C PRO A 129 8.04 25.71 -47.36
N THR A 130 7.57 26.89 -46.96
CA THR A 130 6.83 27.82 -47.80
C THR A 130 7.65 28.07 -49.06
N GLN A 131 7.28 27.40 -50.16
CA GLN A 131 7.81 27.67 -51.49
C GLN A 131 7.53 29.14 -51.80
N ALA A 132 8.60 29.93 -51.87
CA ALA A 132 8.59 31.27 -52.41
C ALA A 132 8.12 31.20 -53.86
N LYS A 133 7.05 31.94 -54.18
CA LYS A 133 6.66 32.22 -55.56
C LYS A 133 6.93 33.70 -55.81
N ALA A 134 7.74 33.92 -56.84
CA ALA A 134 8.16 35.21 -57.39
C ALA A 134 6.99 36.09 -57.83
#